data_AF-A0A449AIX7-F1
#
_entry.id   AF-A0A449AIX7-F1
#
_cell.length_a   1.000
_cell.length_b   1.000
_cell.length_c   1.000
_cell.angle_alpha   90.00
_cell.angle_beta   90.00
_cell.angle_gamma   90.00
#
_symmetry.space_group_name_H-M   'P 1'
#
loop_
_entity.id
_entity.type
_entity.pdbx_description
1 polymer ?
#
loop_
_entity_poly.entity_id
_entity_poly.type
_entity_poly.pdbx_seq_one_letter_code
_entity_poly.pdbx_strand_id
1 'polypeptide(L)'
;MNSLNNYTKFAIIIKLKEVIEEIYNHKRDKQRFQDYAFSRGIKEVLLKLKNNKILNLDEIENITVNFDNRPIASSGKYDLKTSLLKELRDGKFNINWDWFIPGILKNLKNIKLNYLNSKNNYLIRASDIVANSVWHKARLKPSLEDLKDNETLYIIKLP
;
A
#
# COMPACT_ATOMS: atom_id res chain seq x y z
N MET A 1 14.67 13.17 -13.53
CA MET A 1 13.40 12.43 -13.38
C MET A 1 12.27 13.43 -13.14
N ASN A 2 12.08 14.39 -14.06
CA ASN A 2 11.19 15.54 -13.87
C ASN A 2 9.72 15.25 -14.21
N SER A 3 9.44 14.16 -14.93
CA SER A 3 8.07 13.76 -15.35
C SER A 3 7.20 13.21 -14.21
N LEU A 4 7.80 12.89 -13.05
CA LEU A 4 7.11 12.32 -11.89
C LEU A 4 6.91 13.34 -10.75
N ASN A 5 7.25 14.61 -10.97
CA ASN A 5 7.16 15.63 -9.91
C ASN A 5 5.71 15.97 -9.53
N ASN A 6 4.78 15.83 -10.47
CA ASN A 6 3.35 16.09 -10.22
C ASN A 6 2.64 14.90 -9.55
N TYR A 7 3.34 13.80 -9.31
CA TYR A 7 2.77 12.61 -8.69
C TYR A 7 3.27 12.47 -7.26
N THR A 8 2.34 12.16 -6.37
CA THR A 8 2.71 11.65 -5.05
C THR A 8 3.33 10.27 -5.21
N LYS A 9 4.56 10.10 -4.74
CA LYS A 9 5.21 8.78 -4.66
C LYS A 9 5.14 8.30 -3.22
N PHE A 10 5.04 6.99 -3.05
CA PHE A 10 5.15 6.38 -1.72
C PHE A 10 5.81 5.01 -1.81
N ALA A 11 6.36 4.56 -0.70
CA ALA A 11 6.91 3.22 -0.55
C ALA A 11 6.59 2.64 0.82
N ILE A 12 6.27 1.36 0.83
CA ILE A 12 5.99 0.58 2.04
C ILE A 12 7.23 -0.28 2.32
N ILE A 13 7.84 -0.09 3.47
CA ILE A 13 9.01 -0.84 3.91
C ILE A 13 8.58 -1.71 5.08
N ILE A 14 8.88 -3.00 5.00
CA ILE A 14 8.53 -3.98 6.01
C ILE A 14 9.82 -4.50 6.64
N LYS A 15 9.89 -4.50 7.96
CA LYS A 15 11.05 -5.03 8.69
C LYS A 15 10.85 -6.52 8.93
N LEU A 16 11.32 -7.34 7.98
CA LEU A 16 11.14 -8.80 8.00
C LEU A 16 11.47 -9.52 9.32
N LYS A 17 12.36 -8.95 10.15
CA LYS A 17 12.70 -9.48 11.49
C LYS A 17 11.59 -9.33 12.54
N GLU A 18 10.65 -8.42 12.34
CA GLU A 18 9.50 -8.17 13.23
C GLU A 18 8.23 -8.90 12.76
N VAL A 19 8.31 -9.53 11.58
CA VAL A 19 7.23 -10.35 11.02
C VAL A 19 7.29 -11.74 11.62
N ILE A 20 6.16 -12.19 12.17
CA ILE A 20 5.95 -13.51 12.76
C ILE A 20 6.32 -14.62 11.75
N GLU A 21 7.07 -15.63 12.19
CA GLU A 21 7.68 -16.62 11.31
C GLU A 21 6.64 -17.42 10.50
N GLU A 22 5.46 -17.63 11.08
CA GLU A 22 4.34 -18.36 10.52
C GLU A 22 3.86 -17.79 9.18
N ILE A 23 4.07 -16.49 8.95
CA ILE A 23 3.75 -15.82 7.68
C ILE A 23 4.61 -16.38 6.52
N TYR A 24 5.82 -16.86 6.83
CA TYR A 24 6.74 -17.42 5.83
C TYR A 24 6.46 -18.90 5.50
N ASN A 25 5.69 -19.61 6.33
CA ASN A 25 5.45 -21.05 6.20
C ASN A 25 4.72 -21.43 4.90
N HIS A 26 3.82 -20.57 4.41
CA HIS A 26 3.05 -20.84 3.21
C HIS A 26 3.02 -19.66 2.25
N LYS A 27 3.11 -19.95 0.94
CA LYS A 27 2.99 -18.96 -0.13
C LYS A 27 1.73 -18.10 0.00
N ARG A 28 0.62 -18.70 0.45
CA ARG A 28 -0.67 -18.02 0.67
C ARG A 28 -0.61 -16.98 1.79
N ASP A 29 0.05 -17.29 2.90
CA ASP A 29 0.12 -16.40 4.05
C ASP A 29 1.09 -15.25 3.80
N LYS A 30 2.20 -15.52 3.10
CA LYS A 30 3.07 -14.47 2.55
C LYS A 30 2.32 -13.51 1.62
N GLN A 31 1.47 -14.03 0.72
CA GLN A 31 0.67 -13.20 -0.16
C GLN A 31 -0.34 -12.35 0.61
N ARG A 32 -1.07 -12.96 1.55
CA ARG A 32 -2.02 -12.24 2.43
C ARG A 32 -1.34 -11.12 3.22
N PHE A 33 -0.15 -11.37 3.74
CA PHE A 33 0.61 -10.37 4.44
C PHE A 33 1.03 -9.20 3.53
N GLN A 34 1.42 -9.49 2.28
CA GLN A 34 1.67 -8.42 1.30
C GLN A 34 0.41 -7.61 0.99
N ASP A 35 -0.74 -8.26 0.85
CA ASP A 35 -2.02 -7.58 0.59
C ASP A 35 -2.45 -6.71 1.79
N TYR A 36 -2.25 -7.21 3.01
CA TYR A 36 -2.43 -6.45 4.25
C TYR A 36 -1.49 -5.23 4.31
N ALA A 37 -0.20 -5.43 4.08
CA ALA A 37 0.79 -4.37 4.10
C ALA A 37 0.46 -3.30 3.06
N PHE A 38 0.06 -3.71 1.85
CA PHE A 38 -0.35 -2.82 0.78
C PHE A 38 -1.59 -2.00 1.13
N SER A 39 -2.66 -2.65 1.60
CA SER A 39 -3.90 -1.98 1.98
C SER A 39 -3.71 -1.00 3.15
N ARG A 40 -2.97 -1.42 4.18
CA ARG A 40 -2.57 -0.53 5.29
C ARG A 40 -1.73 0.63 4.80
N GLY A 41 -0.77 0.38 3.91
CA GLY A 41 0.06 1.43 3.32
C GLY A 41 -0.77 2.47 2.58
N ILE A 42 -1.73 2.07 1.74
CA ILE A 42 -2.62 3.02 1.05
C ILE A 42 -3.38 3.89 2.05
N LYS A 43 -3.92 3.30 3.13
CA LYS A 43 -4.61 4.06 4.18
C LYS A 43 -3.71 5.13 4.79
N GLU A 44 -2.48 4.77 5.15
CA GLU A 44 -1.51 5.72 5.72
C GLU A 44 -1.16 6.85 4.73
N VAL A 45 -0.98 6.55 3.44
CA VAL A 45 -0.75 7.59 2.42
C VAL A 45 -1.94 8.55 2.35
N LEU A 46 -3.16 8.02 2.27
CA LEU A 46 -4.38 8.83 2.18
C LEU A 46 -4.55 9.75 3.40
N LEU A 47 -4.24 9.24 4.60
CA LEU A 47 -4.25 10.05 5.83
C LEU A 47 -3.18 11.15 5.79
N LYS A 48 -1.95 10.84 5.34
CA LYS A 48 -0.90 11.85 5.17
C LYS A 48 -1.32 12.93 4.16
N LEU A 49 -1.90 12.53 3.03
CA LEU A 49 -2.36 13.47 2.00
C LEU A 49 -3.52 14.35 2.50
N LYS A 50 -4.44 13.80 3.29
CA LYS A 50 -5.47 14.59 4.00
C LYS A 50 -4.84 15.60 4.94
N ASN A 51 -3.91 15.17 5.79
CA ASN A 51 -3.28 16.04 6.79
C ASN A 51 -2.48 17.17 6.13
N ASN A 52 -1.88 16.91 4.97
CA ASN A 52 -1.19 17.90 4.15
C ASN A 52 -2.14 18.76 3.29
N LYS A 53 -3.46 18.59 3.44
CA LYS A 53 -4.51 19.30 2.67
C LYS A 53 -4.40 19.13 1.16
N ILE A 54 -3.82 18.01 0.70
CA ILE A 54 -3.68 17.67 -0.72
C ILE A 54 -4.97 17.05 -1.27
N LEU A 55 -5.73 16.34 -0.43
CA LEU A 55 -7.02 15.76 -0.78
C LEU A 55 -8.01 15.83 0.38
N ASN A 56 -9.29 15.72 0.05
CA ASN A 56 -10.37 15.52 1.00
C ASN A 56 -10.85 14.06 0.90
N LEU A 57 -10.82 13.30 2.00
CA LEU A 57 -11.24 11.90 2.00
C LEU A 57 -12.74 11.71 1.74
N ASP A 58 -13.56 12.71 2.10
CA ASP A 58 -15.01 12.64 1.91
C ASP A 58 -15.42 12.83 0.43
N GLU A 59 -14.52 13.31 -0.42
CA GLU A 59 -14.75 13.47 -1.87
C GLU A 59 -14.37 12.22 -2.67
N ILE A 60 -13.71 11.23 -2.04
CA ILE A 60 -13.24 10.03 -2.73
C ILE A 60 -14.38 9.01 -2.85
N GLU A 61 -14.93 8.92 -4.06
CA GLU A 61 -15.97 7.92 -4.37
C GLU A 61 -15.42 6.63 -4.98
N ASN A 62 -14.30 6.70 -5.70
CA ASN A 62 -13.78 5.56 -6.46
C ASN A 62 -12.25 5.51 -6.38
N ILE A 63 -11.71 4.30 -6.20
CA ILE A 63 -10.26 4.05 -6.26
C ILE A 63 -9.97 3.09 -7.39
N THR A 64 -8.99 3.43 -8.22
CA THR A 64 -8.45 2.52 -9.23
C THR A 64 -7.00 2.20 -8.89
N VAL A 65 -6.68 0.91 -8.78
CA VAL A 65 -5.33 0.43 -8.52
C VAL A 65 -4.87 -0.36 -9.75
N ASN A 66 -3.72 0.01 -10.29
CA ASN A 66 -3.11 -0.65 -11.44
C ASN A 66 -1.87 -1.42 -10.97
N PHE A 67 -1.83 -2.73 -11.22
CA PHE A 67 -0.68 -3.59 -10.91
C PHE A 67 0.08 -3.97 -12.18
N ASP A 68 1.41 -4.07 -12.07
CA ASP A 68 2.17 -4.88 -13.03
C ASP A 68 1.80 -6.35 -12.86
N ASN A 69 1.95 -7.10 -13.94
CA ASN A 69 1.56 -8.48 -14.20
C ASN A 69 1.86 -9.48 -13.05
N ARG A 70 1.12 -9.38 -11.94
CA ARG A 70 1.15 -10.31 -10.82
C ARG A 70 0.29 -11.52 -11.16
N PRO A 71 0.73 -12.75 -10.85
CA PRO A 71 -0.16 -13.90 -10.91
C PRO A 71 -1.30 -13.68 -9.93
N ILE A 72 -2.51 -13.50 -10.46
CA ILE A 72 -3.73 -13.43 -9.66
C ILE A 72 -3.91 -14.83 -9.07
N ALA A 73 -3.86 -14.94 -7.74
CA ALA A 73 -4.34 -16.15 -7.07
C ALA A 73 -5.87 -16.11 -7.14
N SER A 74 -6.41 -16.39 -8.32
CA SER A 74 -7.82 -16.63 -8.52
C SER A 74 -8.23 -17.77 -7.59
N SER A 75 -9.19 -17.50 -6.69
CA SER A 75 -9.80 -18.41 -5.69
C SER A 75 -9.30 -18.39 -4.22
N GLY A 76 -8.84 -17.26 -3.70
CA GLY A 76 -8.70 -17.08 -2.24
C GLY A 76 -9.95 -16.48 -1.59
N LYS A 77 -10.40 -17.02 -0.43
CA LYS A 77 -11.49 -16.49 0.44
C LYS A 77 -11.30 -15.03 0.89
N TYR A 78 -10.12 -14.43 0.62
CA TYR A 78 -9.77 -13.04 0.88
C TYR A 78 -8.95 -12.51 -0.29
N ASP A 79 -9.62 -11.78 -1.19
CA ASP A 79 -8.97 -11.09 -2.32
C ASP A 79 -8.43 -9.73 -1.86
N LEU A 80 -7.42 -9.21 -2.56
CA LEU A 80 -6.81 -7.90 -2.27
C LEU A 80 -7.87 -6.78 -2.24
N LYS A 81 -8.87 -6.88 -3.12
CA LYS A 81 -10.03 -5.98 -3.13
C LYS A 81 -10.76 -5.97 -1.79
N THR A 82 -10.98 -7.14 -1.20
CA THR A 82 -11.62 -7.28 0.11
C THR A 82 -10.77 -6.68 1.22
N SER A 83 -9.45 -6.88 1.17
CA SER A 83 -8.52 -6.25 2.13
C SER A 83 -8.60 -4.72 2.06
N LEU A 84 -8.63 -4.16 0.85
CA LEU A 84 -8.76 -2.73 0.64
C LEU A 84 -10.12 -2.18 1.12
N LEU A 85 -11.23 -2.86 0.82
CA LEU A 85 -12.55 -2.44 1.27
C LEU A 85 -12.67 -2.43 2.80
N LYS A 86 -12.16 -3.46 3.47
CA LYS A 86 -12.11 -3.51 4.94
C LYS A 86 -11.25 -2.40 5.53
N GLU A 87 -10.06 -2.17 4.96
CA GLU A 87 -9.14 -1.17 5.51
C GLU A 87 -9.63 0.27 5.28
N LEU A 88 -10.23 0.54 4.12
CA LEU A 88 -10.57 1.89 3.68
C LEU A 88 -12.01 2.30 3.94
N ARG A 89 -12.98 1.38 3.92
CA ARG A 89 -14.42 1.71 4.02
C ARG A 89 -15.12 0.99 5.17
N ASP A 90 -15.13 -0.34 5.14
CA ASP A 90 -16.00 -1.13 6.03
C ASP A 90 -15.48 -1.14 7.48
N GLY A 91 -14.18 -0.89 7.68
CA GLY A 91 -13.51 -1.04 8.96
C GLY A 91 -13.20 -2.50 9.30
N LYS A 92 -12.48 -2.70 10.40
CA LYS A 92 -12.10 -4.03 10.89
C LYS A 92 -11.92 -4.04 12.40
N PHE A 93 -12.13 -5.20 13.01
CA PHE A 93 -11.74 -5.43 14.38
C PHE A 93 -10.22 -5.65 14.51
N ASN A 94 -9.68 -5.33 15.67
CA ASN A 94 -8.33 -5.76 16.07
C ASN A 94 -8.28 -7.30 16.20
N ILE A 95 -7.08 -7.86 16.34
CA ILE A 95 -6.88 -9.31 16.39
C ILE A 95 -7.59 -9.98 17.59
N ASN A 96 -7.73 -9.25 18.69
CA ASN A 96 -8.41 -9.70 19.90
C ASN A 96 -9.94 -9.47 19.87
N TRP A 97 -10.47 -8.83 18.83
CA TRP A 97 -11.89 -8.45 18.70
C TRP A 97 -12.42 -7.44 19.73
N ASP A 98 -11.54 -6.86 20.56
CA ASP A 98 -11.89 -5.90 21.60
C ASP A 98 -12.21 -4.49 21.08
N TRP A 99 -11.70 -4.09 19.91
CA TRP A 99 -11.85 -2.73 19.37
C TRP A 99 -12.13 -2.74 17.87
N PHE A 100 -13.09 -1.90 17.44
CA PHE A 100 -13.41 -1.66 16.03
C PHE A 100 -12.69 -0.43 15.45
N ILE A 101 -11.90 -0.65 14.39
CA ILE A 101 -11.19 0.40 13.65
C ILE A 101 -12.04 0.77 12.42
N PRO A 102 -12.63 1.97 12.37
CA PRO A 102 -13.44 2.38 11.22
C PRO A 102 -12.58 2.61 9.95
N GLY A 103 -13.23 2.48 8.79
CA GLY A 103 -12.66 2.91 7.52
C GLY A 103 -12.50 4.44 7.46
N ILE A 104 -11.64 4.90 6.55
CA ILE A 104 -11.32 6.33 6.38
C ILE A 104 -12.09 7.00 5.23
N LEU A 105 -12.71 6.23 4.32
CA LEU A 105 -13.44 6.70 3.14
C LEU A 105 -14.93 6.37 3.26
N LYS A 106 -15.72 7.34 3.75
CA LYS A 106 -17.17 7.15 3.98
C LYS A 106 -17.97 7.01 2.68
N ASN A 107 -17.56 7.74 1.64
CA ASN A 107 -18.29 7.83 0.37
C ASN A 107 -17.76 6.89 -0.71
N LEU A 108 -16.88 5.94 -0.35
CA LEU A 108 -16.28 5.00 -1.30
C LEU A 108 -17.33 4.01 -1.83
N LYS A 109 -17.65 4.14 -3.12
CA LYS A 109 -18.57 3.27 -3.85
C LYS A 109 -17.88 2.04 -4.40
N ASN A 110 -16.71 2.20 -5.02
CA ASN A 110 -16.03 1.10 -5.70
C ASN A 110 -14.49 1.17 -5.64
N ILE A 111 -13.87 -0.01 -5.62
CA ILE A 111 -12.43 -0.21 -5.84
C ILE A 111 -12.25 -1.09 -7.07
N LYS A 112 -11.58 -0.55 -8.10
CA LYS A 112 -11.25 -1.26 -9.33
C LYS A 112 -9.78 -1.67 -9.30
N LEU A 113 -9.51 -2.97 -9.48
CA LEU A 113 -8.16 -3.50 -9.62
C LEU A 113 -7.94 -3.84 -11.10
N ASN A 114 -6.94 -3.24 -11.73
CA ASN A 114 -6.53 -3.55 -13.09
C ASN A 114 -5.15 -4.20 -13.06
N TYR A 115 -4.99 -5.28 -13.82
CA TYR A 115 -3.71 -5.93 -14.03
C TYR A 115 -3.26 -5.59 -15.44
N LEU A 116 -2.18 -4.80 -15.54
CA LEU A 116 -1.72 -4.22 -16.79
C LEU A 116 -0.32 -4.74 -17.10
N ASN A 117 0.04 -4.74 -18.39
CA ASN A 117 1.39 -5.04 -18.83
C ASN A 117 2.28 -3.79 -18.70
N SER A 118 3.30 -3.82 -17.86
CA SER A 118 4.23 -2.70 -17.62
C SER A 118 4.88 -2.13 -18.88
N LYS A 119 5.06 -2.94 -19.94
CA LYS A 119 5.61 -2.48 -21.22
C LYS A 119 4.87 -1.27 -21.80
N ASN A 120 3.57 -1.17 -21.54
CA ASN A 120 2.72 -0.11 -22.08
C ASN A 120 2.30 0.94 -21.04
N ASN A 121 2.70 0.81 -19.77
CA ASN A 121 2.27 1.71 -18.70
C ASN A 121 3.46 2.39 -18.01
N TYR A 122 3.63 3.69 -18.24
CA TYR A 122 4.73 4.48 -17.69
C TYR A 122 4.69 4.61 -16.16
N LEU A 123 3.50 4.69 -15.55
CA LEU A 123 3.36 4.85 -14.11
C LEU A 123 3.72 3.56 -13.34
N ILE A 124 3.41 2.40 -13.92
CA ILE A 124 3.82 1.11 -13.36
C ILE A 124 5.35 1.02 -13.36
N ARG A 125 6.01 1.30 -14.50
CA ARG A 125 7.49 1.35 -14.59
C ARG A 125 8.09 2.36 -13.62
N ALA A 126 7.47 3.53 -13.47
CA ALA A 126 7.91 4.52 -12.50
C ALA A 126 7.83 4.01 -11.05
N SER A 127 6.77 3.27 -10.70
CA SER A 127 6.63 2.63 -9.39
C SER A 127 7.76 1.65 -9.11
N ASP A 128 8.17 0.84 -10.09
CA ASP A 128 9.30 -0.10 -9.94
C ASP A 128 10.63 0.64 -9.72
N ILE A 129 10.85 1.74 -10.45
CA ILE A 129 12.04 2.59 -10.25
C ILE A 129 12.06 3.17 -8.83
N VAL A 130 10.92 3.65 -8.34
CA VAL A 130 10.80 4.18 -6.97
C VAL A 130 11.08 3.09 -5.95
N ALA A 131 10.50 1.90 -6.10
CA ALA A 131 10.72 0.77 -5.21
C ALA A 131 12.22 0.38 -5.14
N ASN A 132 12.88 0.25 -6.28
CA ASN A 132 14.31 -0.06 -6.36
C ASN A 132 15.18 1.04 -5.73
N SER A 133 14.84 2.31 -5.97
CA SER A 133 15.55 3.45 -5.37
C SER A 133 15.43 3.46 -3.85
N VAL A 134 14.23 3.20 -3.32
CA VAL A 134 13.97 3.12 -1.89
C VAL A 134 14.70 1.94 -1.27
N TRP A 135 14.65 0.77 -1.91
CA TRP A 135 15.34 -0.42 -1.44
C TRP A 135 16.86 -0.22 -1.35
N HIS A 136 17.46 0.37 -2.38
CA HIS A 136 18.89 0.67 -2.39
C HIS A 136 19.28 1.62 -1.26
N LYS A 137 18.49 2.69 -1.02
CA LYS A 137 18.71 3.60 0.10
C LYS A 137 18.54 2.92 1.45
N ALA A 138 17.52 2.07 1.59
CA ALA A 138 17.26 1.33 2.83
C ALA A 138 18.40 0.38 3.20
N ARG A 139 19.05 -0.22 2.19
CA ARG A 139 20.20 -1.11 2.40
C ARG A 139 21.48 -0.36 2.78
N LEU A 140 21.68 0.84 2.25
CA LEU A 140 22.88 1.64 2.51
C LEU A 140 22.87 2.34 3.87
N LYS A 141 21.69 2.58 4.45
CA LYS A 141 21.56 3.27 5.73
C LYS A 141 21.53 2.28 6.90
N PRO A 142 22.21 2.58 8.01
CA PRO A 142 22.23 1.70 9.18
C PRO A 142 20.89 1.64 9.91
N SER A 143 20.06 2.70 9.81
CA SER A 143 18.73 2.75 10.41
C SER A 143 17.65 3.11 9.37
N LEU A 144 16.46 2.55 9.54
CA LEU A 144 15.31 2.90 8.71
C LEU A 144 14.82 4.31 9.04
N GLU A 145 15.02 4.80 10.28
CA GLU A 145 14.75 6.18 10.74
C GLU A 145 15.39 7.23 9.82
N ASP A 146 16.54 6.93 9.24
CA ASP A 146 17.24 7.85 8.36
C ASP A 146 16.60 8.01 6.97
N LEU A 147 15.68 7.13 6.61
CA LEU A 147 14.82 7.31 5.44
C LEU A 147 13.67 8.26 5.82
N LYS A 148 13.92 9.55 5.61
CA LYS A 148 12.91 10.59 5.83
C LYS A 148 11.96 10.69 4.64
N ASP A 149 10.71 11.01 4.95
CA ASP A 149 9.79 11.59 3.98
C ASP A 149 10.47 12.80 3.33
N ASN A 150 10.32 12.93 2.02
CA ASN A 150 10.55 14.21 1.36
C ASN A 150 9.24 14.64 0.69
N GLU A 151 9.17 15.90 0.23
CA GLU A 151 7.94 16.49 -0.32
C GLU A 151 7.28 15.65 -1.42
N THR A 152 8.01 14.73 -2.05
CA THR A 152 7.51 13.92 -3.17
C THR A 152 7.43 12.42 -2.88
N LEU A 153 7.98 11.93 -1.76
CA LEU A 153 8.07 10.50 -1.43
C LEU A 153 7.70 10.26 0.04
N TYR A 154 6.56 9.60 0.25
CA TYR A 154 6.12 9.15 1.56
C TYR A 154 6.62 7.74 1.86
N ILE A 155 7.27 7.56 3.01
CA ILE A 155 7.76 6.27 3.48
C ILE A 155 6.85 5.79 4.60
N ILE A 156 6.35 4.57 4.45
CA ILE A 156 5.52 3.90 5.44
C ILE A 156 6.29 2.69 5.92
N LYS A 157 6.56 2.66 7.23
CA LYS A 157 7.25 1.56 7.87
C LYS A 157 6.21 0.69 8.56
N LEU A 158 6.20 -0.58 8.23
CA LEU A 158 5.40 -1.58 8.89
C LEU A 158 6.34 -2.55 9.63
N PRO A 159 5.92 -3.06 10.81
CA PRO A 159 6.58 -4.21 11.42
C PRO A 159 6.51 -5.41 10.45
#